data_AF-A0A3P7KQ82-F1
#
_entry.id   AF-A0A3P7KQ82-F1
#
_cell.length_a   1.000
_cell.length_b   1.000
_cell.length_c   1.000
_cell.angle_alpha   90.00
_cell.angle_beta   90.00
_cell.angle_gamma   90.00
#
_symmetry.space_group_name_H-M   'P 1'
#
loop_
_entity.id
_entity.type
_entity.pdbx_description
1 polymer ?
#
loop_
_entity_poly.entity_id
_entity_poly.type
_entity_poly.pdbx_seq_one_letter_code
_entity_poly.pdbx_strand_id
1 'polypeptide(L)'
;MSKECVDEVVAMLLKFAIQPTSPVQPHQLHQATIENGKRSIGLMKQCLKSAVWGDVVTIKVGWLEKELTVPPESLVRQENQSQLAQSIAQAQQALEVVINLVTIMLIRLVNVLVAKLFEKSNCSMTGMYEFEILNQFISKYLNDHFNSYVK
;
A
#
# COMPACT_ATOMS: atom_id res chain seq x y z
N MET A 1 14.42 12.66 12.17
CA MET A 1 13.56 13.23 11.12
C MET A 1 12.17 13.38 11.72
N SER A 2 11.44 14.47 11.45
CA SER A 2 10.10 14.64 12.01
C SER A 2 9.08 13.72 11.31
N LYS A 3 7.98 13.41 11.98
CA LYS A 3 6.90 12.59 11.41
C LYS A 3 6.32 13.23 10.16
N GLU A 4 6.16 14.55 10.16
CA GLU A 4 5.62 15.32 9.04
C GLU A 4 6.51 15.16 7.80
N CYS A 5 7.83 15.23 7.98
CA CYS A 5 8.80 15.04 6.91
C CYS A 5 8.75 13.60 6.35
N VAL A 6 8.62 12.59 7.23
CA VAL A 6 8.43 11.19 6.82
C VAL A 6 7.17 11.03 5.97
N ASP A 7 6.04 11.57 6.44
CA ASP A 7 4.75 11.48 5.76
C ASP A 7 4.80 12.17 4.39
N GLU A 8 5.49 13.32 4.29
CA GLU A 8 5.70 14.04 3.02
C GLU A 8 6.53 13.24 2.01
N VAL A 9 7.62 12.62 2.45
CA VAL A 9 8.46 11.79 1.57
C VAL A 9 7.66 10.60 1.04
N VAL A 10 6.93 9.90 1.90
CA VAL A 10 6.12 8.74 1.47
C VAL A 10 4.96 9.18 0.59
N ALA A 11 4.32 10.32 0.86
CA ALA A 11 3.30 10.89 -0.01
C ALA A 11 3.86 11.27 -1.39
N MET A 12 5.09 11.78 -1.45
CA MET A 12 5.78 12.09 -2.71
C MET A 12 6.07 10.83 -3.52
N LEU A 13 6.64 9.80 -2.89
CA LEU A 13 6.89 8.50 -3.54
C LEU A 13 5.59 7.87 -4.06
N LEU A 14 4.52 7.99 -3.29
CA LEU A 14 3.20 7.48 -3.67
C LEU A 14 2.67 8.21 -4.92
N LYS A 15 2.78 9.54 -4.97
CA LYS A 15 2.41 10.34 -6.15
C LYS A 15 3.18 9.94 -7.41
N PHE A 16 4.48 9.70 -7.29
CA PHE A 16 5.28 9.23 -8.43
C PHE A 16 4.93 7.81 -8.85
N ALA A 17 4.57 6.94 -7.90
CA ALA A 17 4.18 5.56 -8.19
C ALA A 17 2.86 5.46 -8.95
N ILE A 18 1.92 6.39 -8.73
CA ILE A 18 0.60 6.39 -9.36
C ILE A 18 0.49 7.28 -10.61
N GLN A 19 1.57 7.98 -10.97
CA GLN A 19 1.53 8.97 -12.03
C GLN A 19 1.21 8.30 -13.38
N PRO A 20 0.13 8.70 -14.07
CA PRO A 20 -0.27 8.06 -15.32
C PRO A 20 0.73 8.37 -16.43
N THR A 21 0.98 7.39 -17.30
CA THR A 21 1.80 7.59 -18.50
C THR A 21 0.94 8.24 -19.58
N SER A 22 1.36 9.41 -20.07
CA SER A 22 0.68 10.06 -21.19
C SER A 22 1.19 9.50 -22.52
N PRO A 23 0.30 9.14 -23.46
CA PRO A 23 0.71 8.70 -24.80
C PRO A 23 1.28 9.84 -25.66
N VAL A 24 1.11 11.10 -25.24
CA VAL A 24 1.56 12.30 -25.99
C VAL A 24 2.96 12.76 -25.57
N GLN A 25 3.62 12.06 -24.63
CA GLN A 25 4.94 12.45 -24.14
C GLN A 25 6.07 12.00 -25.08
N PRO A 26 7.18 12.76 -25.15
CA PRO A 26 8.40 12.32 -25.81
C PRO A 26 8.85 10.95 -25.28
N HIS A 27 9.35 10.07 -26.16
CA HIS A 27 9.67 8.68 -25.82
C HIS A 27 10.62 8.55 -24.60
N GLN A 28 11.62 9.44 -24.50
CA GLN A 28 12.54 9.49 -23.35
C GLN A 28 11.83 9.84 -22.04
N LEU A 29 10.87 10.76 -22.08
CA LEU A 29 10.15 11.23 -20.90
C LEU A 29 9.10 10.21 -20.45
N HIS A 30 8.49 9.50 -21.41
CA HIS A 30 7.62 8.36 -21.14
C HIS A 30 8.37 7.23 -20.41
N GLN A 31 9.55 6.85 -20.92
CA GLN A 31 10.37 5.80 -20.33
C GLN A 31 10.89 6.19 -18.93
N ALA A 32 11.33 7.44 -18.75
CA ALA A 32 11.73 7.96 -17.45
C ALA A 32 10.58 7.92 -16.43
N THR A 33 9.35 8.22 -16.85
CA THR A 33 8.16 8.19 -15.98
C THR A 33 7.88 6.77 -15.47
N ILE A 34 7.95 5.77 -16.36
CA ILE A 34 7.78 4.36 -16.00
C ILE A 34 8.87 3.90 -15.02
N GLU A 35 10.13 4.21 -15.31
CA GLU A 35 11.24 3.84 -14.43
C GLU A 35 11.14 4.51 -13.06
N ASN A 36 10.76 5.79 -13.02
CA ASN A 36 10.57 6.53 -11.78
C ASN A 36 9.42 5.95 -10.95
N GLY A 37 8.31 5.55 -11.59
CA GLY A 37 7.21 4.86 -10.90
C GLY A 37 7.69 3.56 -10.24
N LYS A 38 8.41 2.71 -10.99
CA LYS A 38 8.97 1.45 -10.47
C LYS A 38 9.96 1.67 -9.32
N ARG A 39 10.87 2.64 -9.46
CA ARG A 39 11.84 3.00 -8.40
C ARG A 39 11.12 3.55 -7.17
N SER A 40 10.10 4.38 -7.35
CA SER A 40 9.31 4.96 -6.25
C SER A 40 8.60 3.87 -5.45
N ILE A 41 8.01 2.86 -6.11
CA ILE A 41 7.45 1.68 -5.43
C ILE A 41 8.55 0.97 -4.62
N GLY A 42 9.71 0.69 -5.23
CA GLY A 42 10.82 0.02 -4.53
C GLY A 42 11.28 0.77 -3.27
N LEU A 43 11.47 2.09 -3.38
CA LEU A 43 11.84 2.96 -2.26
C LEU A 43 10.75 3.00 -1.19
N MET A 44 9.49 3.12 -1.60
CA MET A 44 8.35 3.11 -0.68
C MET A 44 8.28 1.79 0.10
N LYS A 45 8.51 0.64 -0.55
CA LYS A 45 8.60 -0.66 0.13
C LYS A 45 9.68 -0.69 1.22
N GLN A 46 10.82 0.00 1.02
CA GLN A 46 11.85 0.12 2.06
C GLN A 46 11.44 1.07 3.18
N CYS A 47 10.87 2.23 2.85
CA CYS A 47 10.42 3.24 3.82
C CYS A 47 9.39 2.66 4.80
N LEU A 48 8.51 1.77 4.31
CA LEU A 48 7.43 1.18 5.11
C LEU A 48 7.88 0.03 6.03
N LYS A 49 9.14 -0.41 5.95
CA LYS A 49 9.69 -1.37 6.92
C LYS A 49 9.74 -0.73 8.30
N SER A 50 9.40 -1.49 9.34
CA SER A 50 9.42 -1.02 10.75
C SER A 50 10.80 -0.46 11.14
N ALA A 51 11.90 -1.09 10.70
CA ALA A 51 13.27 -0.61 10.95
C ALA A 51 13.62 0.75 10.28
N VAL A 52 12.76 1.29 9.42
CA VAL A 52 12.97 2.55 8.72
C VAL A 52 11.92 3.57 9.20
N TRP A 53 10.76 3.63 8.54
CA TRP A 53 9.66 4.54 8.85
C TRP A 53 8.29 3.87 8.81
N GLY A 54 8.22 2.53 8.77
CA GLY A 54 7.05 1.81 9.26
C GLY A 54 6.71 2.30 10.68
N ASP A 55 5.69 1.87 11.38
CA ASP A 55 5.38 2.36 12.75
C ASP A 55 4.99 3.86 12.89
N VAL A 56 5.71 4.82 12.29
CA VAL A 56 5.45 6.27 12.37
C VAL A 56 4.75 6.86 11.14
N VAL A 57 4.99 6.32 9.94
CA VAL A 57 4.40 6.83 8.70
C VAL A 57 2.89 6.61 8.66
N THR A 58 2.18 7.63 8.17
CA THR A 58 0.74 7.62 7.92
C THR A 58 0.46 7.82 6.43
N ILE A 59 -0.31 6.91 5.83
CA ILE A 59 -0.80 7.05 4.46
C ILE A 59 -2.22 7.63 4.52
N LYS A 60 -2.46 8.74 3.80
CA LYS A 60 -3.76 9.43 3.77
C LYS A 60 -4.74 8.69 2.84
N VAL A 61 -5.59 7.85 3.43
CA VAL A 61 -6.61 7.05 2.71
C VAL A 61 -7.54 7.91 1.86
N GLY A 62 -8.03 9.04 2.40
CA GLY A 62 -8.94 9.93 1.65
C GLY A 62 -8.32 10.61 0.43
N TRP A 63 -6.98 10.61 0.29
CA TRP A 63 -6.36 11.01 -0.98
C TRP A 63 -6.34 9.83 -1.96
N LEU A 64 -5.98 8.63 -1.52
CA LEU A 64 -6.03 7.42 -2.36
C LEU A 64 -7.43 7.14 -2.93
N GLU A 65 -8.49 7.35 -2.13
CA GLU A 65 -9.87 7.21 -2.59
C GLU A 65 -10.18 8.13 -3.78
N LYS A 66 -9.64 9.36 -3.79
CA LYS A 66 -9.80 10.30 -4.92
C LYS A 66 -9.11 9.80 -6.18
N GLU A 67 -7.91 9.22 -6.04
CA GLU A 67 -7.13 8.68 -7.16
C GLU A 67 -7.76 7.41 -7.75
N LEU A 68 -8.53 6.67 -6.96
CA LEU A 68 -9.29 5.49 -7.39
C LEU A 68 -10.68 5.84 -7.95
N THR A 69 -11.13 7.09 -7.83
CA THR A 69 -12.45 7.51 -8.28
C THR A 69 -12.45 7.77 -9.78
N VAL A 70 -13.23 6.99 -10.52
CA VAL A 70 -13.47 7.20 -11.95
C VAL A 70 -14.88 7.77 -12.15
N PRO A 71 -15.05 8.85 -12.95
CA PRO A 71 -16.37 9.40 -13.23
C PRO A 71 -17.25 8.38 -14.00
N PRO A 72 -18.58 8.36 -13.80
CA PRO A 72 -19.47 7.44 -14.51
C PRO A 72 -19.42 7.70 -16.01
N GLU A 73 -19.23 6.65 -16.81
CA GLU A 73 -19.15 6.77 -18.28
C GLU A 73 -20.37 7.46 -18.88
N SER A 74 -21.56 7.22 -18.30
CA SER A 74 -22.83 7.82 -18.73
C SER A 74 -22.90 9.34 -18.61
N LEU A 75 -22.02 9.96 -17.81
CA LEU A 75 -21.93 11.40 -17.61
C LEU A 75 -20.85 12.05 -18.50
N VAL A 76 -20.05 11.25 -19.21
CA VAL A 76 -18.92 11.74 -20.00
C VAL A 76 -19.36 12.03 -21.44
N ARG A 77 -19.27 13.31 -21.85
CA ARG A 77 -19.49 13.71 -23.25
C ARG A 77 -18.42 13.08 -24.14
N GLN A 78 -18.75 12.76 -25.39
CA GLN A 78 -17.84 12.14 -26.36
C GLN A 78 -16.50 12.89 -26.53
N GLU A 79 -16.53 14.21 -26.35
CA GLU A 79 -15.38 15.12 -26.38
C GLU A 79 -14.33 14.82 -25.28
N ASN A 80 -14.77 14.23 -24.16
CA ASN A 80 -13.98 13.97 -22.95
C ASN A 80 -13.57 12.49 -22.83
N GLN A 81 -13.79 11.67 -23.85
CA GLN A 81 -13.52 10.23 -23.81
C GLN A 81 -12.03 9.92 -23.56
N SER A 82 -11.12 10.78 -24.03
CA SER A 82 -9.68 10.68 -23.77
C SER A 82 -9.32 10.94 -22.30
N GLN A 83 -10.03 11.86 -21.63
CA GLN A 83 -9.83 12.17 -20.20
C GLN A 83 -10.34 11.03 -19.32
N LEU A 84 -11.45 10.38 -19.71
CA LEU A 84 -11.95 9.19 -19.04
C LEU A 84 -10.94 8.04 -19.13
N ALA A 85 -10.39 7.77 -20.32
CA ALA A 85 -9.37 6.74 -20.50
C ALA A 85 -8.12 7.00 -19.63
N GLN A 86 -7.70 8.27 -19.50
CA GLN A 86 -6.60 8.65 -18.60
C GLN A 86 -6.95 8.44 -17.13
N SER A 87 -8.17 8.77 -16.72
CA SER A 87 -8.65 8.58 -15.33
C SER A 87 -8.72 7.09 -14.96
N ILE A 88 -9.14 6.23 -15.91
CA ILE A 88 -9.13 4.78 -15.74
C ILE A 88 -7.69 4.26 -15.59
N ALA A 89 -6.77 4.69 -16.46
CA ALA A 89 -5.37 4.27 -16.39
C ALA A 89 -4.72 4.69 -15.06
N GLN A 90 -5.03 5.89 -14.57
CA GLN A 90 -4.57 6.37 -13.25
C GLN A 90 -5.15 5.53 -12.11
N ALA A 91 -6.45 5.24 -12.13
CA ALA A 91 -7.09 4.41 -11.11
C ALA A 91 -6.52 2.97 -11.12
N GLN A 92 -6.25 2.40 -12.29
CA GLN A 92 -5.59 1.10 -12.43
C GLN A 92 -4.19 1.10 -11.81
N GLN A 93 -3.37 2.11 -12.12
CA GLN A 93 -2.04 2.25 -11.55
C GLN A 93 -2.09 2.45 -10.02
N ALA A 94 -3.02 3.29 -9.55
CA ALA A 94 -3.24 3.49 -8.12
C ALA A 94 -3.63 2.19 -7.41
N LEU A 95 -4.50 1.39 -8.02
CA LEU A 95 -4.91 0.10 -7.48
C LEU A 95 -3.73 -0.88 -7.39
N GLU A 96 -2.89 -0.97 -8.42
CA GLU A 96 -1.70 -1.83 -8.39
C GLU A 96 -0.73 -1.43 -7.26
N VAL A 97 -0.54 -0.13 -7.05
CA VAL A 97 0.28 0.39 -5.96
C VAL A 97 -0.35 0.07 -4.59
N VAL A 98 -1.67 0.25 -4.45
CA VAL A 98 -2.40 -0.08 -3.22
C VAL A 98 -2.27 -1.57 -2.88
N ILE A 99 -2.42 -2.47 -3.87
CA ILE A 99 -2.24 -3.91 -3.66
C ILE A 99 -0.84 -4.21 -3.11
N ASN A 100 0.20 -3.60 -3.69
CA ASN A 100 1.58 -3.73 -3.19
C ASN A 100 1.75 -3.23 -1.76
N LEU A 101 1.02 -2.18 -1.38
CA LEU A 101 1.07 -1.57 -0.05
C LEU A 101 0.32 -2.37 1.00
N VAL A 102 -0.86 -2.90 0.67
CA VAL A 102 -1.72 -3.66 1.57
C VAL A 102 -0.96 -4.85 2.18
N THR A 103 -0.21 -5.59 1.36
CA THR A 103 0.61 -6.71 1.84
C THR A 103 1.61 -6.28 2.92
N ILE A 104 2.29 -5.14 2.71
CA ILE A 104 3.27 -4.62 3.67
C ILE A 104 2.59 -4.13 4.94
N MET A 105 1.46 -3.42 4.81
CA MET A 105 0.70 -2.91 5.95
C MET A 105 0.12 -4.03 6.80
N LEU A 106 -0.37 -5.12 6.19
CA LEU A 106 -0.87 -6.31 6.89
C LEU A 106 0.24 -7.01 7.69
N ILE A 107 1.40 -7.24 7.08
CA ILE A 107 2.56 -7.83 7.78
C ILE A 107 2.95 -6.96 8.98
N ARG A 108 2.96 -5.63 8.80
CA ARG A 108 3.30 -4.69 9.86
C ARG A 108 2.29 -4.75 11.01
N LEU A 109 1.00 -4.80 10.70
CA LEU A 109 -0.06 -4.94 11.71
C LEU A 109 0.09 -6.23 12.52
N VAL A 110 0.37 -7.35 11.85
CA VAL A 110 0.63 -8.64 12.51
C VAL A 110 1.84 -8.56 13.44
N ASN A 111 2.95 -7.97 12.99
CA ASN A 111 4.15 -7.82 13.83
C ASN A 111 3.89 -6.97 15.09
N VAL A 112 3.15 -5.87 14.95
CA VAL A 112 2.77 -5.02 16.09
C VAL A 112 1.87 -5.77 17.06
N LEU A 113 0.91 -6.55 16.56
CA LEU A 113 0.05 -7.40 17.39
C LEU A 113 0.89 -8.42 18.17
N VAL A 114 1.79 -9.13 17.49
CA VAL A 114 2.69 -10.10 18.12
C VAL A 114 3.56 -9.46 19.20
N ALA A 115 4.17 -8.31 18.93
CA ALA A 115 4.98 -7.58 19.91
C ALA A 115 4.18 -7.20 21.16
N LYS A 116 2.97 -6.64 20.98
CA LYS A 116 2.09 -6.28 22.10
C LYS A 116 1.61 -7.49 22.90
N LEU A 117 1.44 -8.63 22.24
CA LEU A 117 1.11 -9.89 22.91
C LEU A 117 2.29 -10.35 23.77
N PHE A 118 3.52 -10.33 23.24
CA PHE A 118 4.73 -10.65 24.00
C PHE A 118 4.96 -9.73 25.19
N GLU A 119 4.70 -8.42 25.07
CA GLU A 119 4.80 -7.48 26.19
C GLU A 119 3.81 -7.79 27.32
N LYS A 120 2.64 -8.36 26.99
CA LYS A 120 1.59 -8.71 27.97
C LYS A 120 1.69 -10.14 28.50
N SER A 121 2.37 -11.04 27.78
CA SER A 121 2.64 -12.39 28.26
C SER A 121 3.78 -12.34 29.29
N ASN A 122 3.49 -12.65 30.55
CA ASN A 122 4.55 -12.93 31.51
C ASN A 122 5.42 -14.07 30.96
N CYS A 123 6.76 -14.00 31.12
CA CYS A 123 7.71 -15.07 30.78
C CYS A 123 7.57 -16.31 31.69
N SER A 124 6.34 -16.75 31.95
CA SER A 124 6.05 -18.02 32.59
C SER A 124 5.86 -19.10 31.52
N MET A 125 6.10 -20.36 31.88
CA MET A 125 5.81 -21.50 31.00
C MET A 125 4.36 -21.50 30.50
N THR A 126 3.42 -21.02 31.33
CA THR A 126 2.01 -20.87 30.97
C THR A 126 1.78 -19.76 29.94
N GLY A 127 2.41 -18.59 30.11
CA GLY A 127 2.27 -17.47 29.17
C GLY A 127 2.86 -17.77 27.79
N MET A 128 3.94 -18.55 27.73
CA MET A 128 4.53 -19.03 26.47
C MET A 128 3.62 -20.06 25.76
N TYR A 129 2.98 -20.95 26.52
CA TYR A 129 2.02 -21.92 25.97
C TYR A 129 0.76 -21.23 25.41
N GLU A 130 0.20 -20.27 26.14
CA GLU A 130 -0.94 -19.47 25.67
C GLU A 130 -0.60 -18.65 24.42
N PHE A 131 0.63 -18.12 24.37
CA PHE A 131 1.14 -17.43 23.20
C PHE A 131 1.26 -18.35 21.98
N GLU A 132 1.79 -19.57 22.16
CA GLU A 132 1.91 -20.55 21.08
C GLU A 132 0.55 -20.97 20.52
N ILE A 133 -0.46 -21.13 21.39
CA ILE A 133 -1.86 -21.37 20.99
C ILE A 133 -2.40 -20.19 20.18
N LEU A 134 -2.20 -18.96 20.65
CA LEU A 134 -2.68 -17.76 19.97
C LEU A 134 -2.00 -17.60 18.60
N ASN A 135 -0.70 -17.90 18.51
CA ASN A 135 0.05 -17.87 17.26
C ASN A 135 -0.44 -18.93 16.27
N GLN A 136 -0.74 -20.15 16.73
CA GLN A 136 -1.35 -21.19 15.90
C GLN A 136 -2.75 -20.79 15.44
N PHE A 137 -3.55 -20.17 16.30
CA PHE A 137 -4.88 -19.67 15.97
C PHE A 137 -4.81 -18.57 14.91
N ILE A 138 -3.96 -17.55 15.10
CA ILE A 138 -3.77 -16.47 14.13
C ILE A 138 -3.28 -17.03 12.80
N SER A 139 -2.27 -17.90 12.82
CA SER A 139 -1.74 -18.54 11.61
C SER A 139 -2.81 -19.32 10.87
N LYS A 140 -3.61 -20.12 11.59
CA LYS A 140 -4.73 -20.87 11.01
C LYS A 140 -5.83 -19.93 10.49
N TYR A 141 -6.24 -18.93 11.25
CA TYR A 141 -7.27 -17.97 10.86
C TYR A 141 -6.87 -17.22 9.58
N LEU A 142 -5.62 -16.75 9.53
CA LEU A 142 -5.05 -16.12 8.34
C LEU A 142 -5.03 -17.11 7.16
N ASN A 143 -4.59 -18.35 7.37
CA ASN A 143 -4.60 -19.37 6.32
C ASN A 143 -6.02 -19.64 5.81
N ASP A 144 -6.99 -19.83 6.70
CA ASP A 144 -8.36 -20.22 6.37
C ASP A 144 -9.11 -19.09 5.65
N HIS A 145 -8.94 -17.84 6.11
CA HIS A 145 -9.63 -16.69 5.51
C HIS A 145 -8.90 -16.15 4.29
N PHE A 146 -7.57 -16.11 4.28
CA PHE A 146 -6.82 -15.56 3.15
C PHE A 146 -6.54 -16.58 2.04
N ASN A 147 -6.41 -17.89 2.31
CA ASN A 147 -6.35 -18.88 1.22
C ASN A 147 -7.67 -19.01 0.46
N SER A 148 -8.80 -18.56 1.03
CA SER A 148 -10.06 -18.52 0.30
C SER A 148 -10.02 -17.56 -0.90
N TYR A 149 -9.12 -16.56 -0.89
CA TYR A 149 -8.90 -15.65 -2.02
C TYR A 149 -7.88 -16.18 -3.05
N VAL A 150 -7.26 -17.34 -2.80
CA VAL A 150 -6.34 -18.02 -3.74
C VAL A 150 -7.10 -19.04 -4.62
N LYS A 151 -8.43 -19.02 -4.59
CA LYS A 151 -9.30 -19.79 -5.49
C LYS A 151 -10.30 -18.92 -6.23
#